data_AF-A0A849S9W2-F1
#
_entry.id   AF-A0A849S9W2-F1
#
_cell.length_a   1.000
_cell.length_b   1.000
_cell.length_c   1.000
_cell.angle_alpha   90.00
_cell.angle_beta   90.00
_cell.angle_gamma   90.00
#
_symmetry.space_group_name_H-M   'P 1'
#
loop_
_entity.id
_entity.type
_entity.pdbx_description
1 polymer ?
#
loop_
_entity_poly.entity_id
_entity_poly.type
_entity_poly.pdbx_seq_one_letter_code
_entity_poly.pdbx_strand_id
1 'polypeptide(L)'
;VYNQNAFLYKKGKTVSDYLDKAGGPTRDGDESDMYLVRADGLVFSKRQGGYLFGNGNFSGRKTLPGDTVVVPEKLEKYNLTKDFKDWTQIFYQFAIGIASLKTIGVF
;
A
#
# COMPACT_ATOMS: atom_id res chain seq x y z
N VAL A 1 12.86 -3.39 -4.07
CA VAL A 1 13.69 -3.48 -5.29
C VAL A 1 14.86 -4.41 -5.01
N TYR A 2 15.43 -5.06 -6.02
CA TYR A 2 16.51 -6.05 -5.81
C TYR A 2 17.85 -5.40 -5.40
N ASN A 3 18.13 -4.20 -5.90
CA ASN A 3 19.35 -3.45 -5.60
C ASN A 3 19.01 -2.01 -5.21
N GLN A 4 18.92 -1.74 -3.91
CA GLN A 4 18.73 -0.40 -3.39
C GLN A 4 20.07 0.36 -3.41
N ASN A 5 20.21 1.27 -4.38
CA ASN A 5 21.44 2.04 -4.55
C ASN A 5 21.17 3.45 -5.12
N ALA A 6 22.16 4.32 -5.02
CA ALA A 6 22.19 5.61 -5.70
C ALA A 6 22.70 5.44 -7.13
N PHE A 7 21.99 6.01 -8.09
CA PHE A 7 22.37 5.98 -9.50
C PHE A 7 22.71 7.37 -9.99
N LEU A 8 23.70 7.46 -10.88
CA LEU A 8 24.06 8.73 -11.51
C LEU A 8 22.88 9.25 -12.35
N TYR A 9 22.53 10.52 -12.14
CA TYR A 9 21.54 11.22 -12.93
C TYR A 9 21.96 11.30 -14.41
N LYS A 10 21.03 10.98 -15.32
CA LYS A 10 21.20 11.14 -16.76
C LYS A 10 19.97 11.86 -17.33
N LYS A 11 20.22 12.90 -18.12
CA LYS A 11 19.15 13.71 -18.72
C LYS A 11 18.24 12.84 -19.59
N GLY A 12 16.94 13.05 -19.45
CA GLY A 12 15.91 12.33 -20.22
C GLY A 12 15.58 10.93 -19.71
N LYS A 13 16.19 10.48 -18.60
CA LYS A 13 15.83 9.21 -17.98
C LYS A 13 14.58 9.31 -17.11
N THR A 14 13.76 8.28 -17.20
CA THR A 14 12.47 8.16 -16.54
C THR A 14 12.58 7.36 -15.25
N VAL A 15 11.52 7.35 -14.44
CA VAL A 15 11.44 6.52 -13.24
C VAL A 15 11.63 5.04 -13.59
N SER A 16 11.02 4.57 -14.69
CA SER A 16 11.19 3.19 -15.17
C SER A 16 12.65 2.83 -15.41
N ASP A 17 13.40 3.70 -16.12
CA ASP A 17 14.81 3.43 -16.42
C ASP A 17 15.67 3.21 -15.17
N TYR A 18 15.34 3.90 -14.07
CA TYR A 18 16.06 3.76 -12.80
C TYR A 18 15.56 2.58 -11.99
N LEU A 19 14.27 2.28 -12.05
CA LEU A 19 13.69 1.10 -11.45
C LEU A 19 14.26 -0.18 -12.07
N ASP A 20 14.41 -0.22 -13.40
CA ASP A 20 15.01 -1.34 -14.13
C ASP A 20 16.50 -1.51 -13.76
N LYS A 21 17.24 -0.41 -13.61
CA LYS A 21 18.63 -0.45 -13.12
C LYS A 21 18.76 -0.95 -11.68
N ALA A 22 17.73 -0.72 -10.85
CA ALA A 22 17.64 -1.27 -9.50
C ALA A 22 17.24 -2.76 -9.49
N GLY A 23 17.09 -3.39 -10.67
CA GLY A 23 16.66 -4.76 -10.83
C GLY A 23 15.14 -4.95 -10.76
N GLY A 24 14.38 -3.85 -10.81
CA GLY A 24 12.93 -3.85 -10.70
C GLY A 24 12.41 -4.01 -9.27
N PRO A 25 11.08 -3.93 -9.09
CA PRO A 25 10.41 -4.25 -7.84
C PRO A 25 10.70 -5.68 -7.40
N THR A 26 10.84 -5.87 -6.09
CA THR A 26 10.95 -7.21 -5.47
C THR A 26 9.59 -7.90 -5.49
N ARG A 27 9.56 -9.23 -5.31
CA ARG A 27 8.30 -9.99 -5.24
C ARG A 27 7.34 -9.46 -4.17
N ASP A 28 7.89 -8.98 -3.05
CA ASP A 28 7.13 -8.42 -1.93
C ASP A 28 6.98 -6.89 -2.05
N GLY A 29 7.41 -6.28 -3.16
CA GLY A 29 7.27 -4.85 -3.42
C GLY A 29 5.89 -4.50 -3.99
N ASP A 30 5.29 -3.42 -3.49
CA ASP A 30 4.03 -2.90 -4.01
C ASP A 30 4.27 -1.93 -5.17
N GLU A 31 4.11 -2.44 -6.39
CA GLU A 31 4.22 -1.62 -7.60
C GLU A 31 3.11 -0.59 -7.76
N SER A 32 1.97 -0.77 -7.11
CA SER A 32 0.82 0.13 -7.22
C SER A 32 0.95 1.36 -6.33
N ASP A 33 1.60 1.19 -5.17
CA ASP A 33 1.83 2.23 -4.17
C ASP A 33 3.24 2.85 -4.23
N MET A 34 3.93 2.75 -5.36
CA MET A 34 5.22 3.45 -5.57
C MET A 34 5.07 4.98 -5.53
N TYR A 35 6.10 5.66 -5.04
CA TYR A 35 6.16 7.12 -5.02
C TYR A 35 7.55 7.68 -5.31
N LEU A 36 7.58 8.89 -5.85
CA LEU A 36 8.75 9.67 -6.18
C LEU A 36 8.81 10.87 -5.24
N VAL A 37 9.89 10.99 -4.48
CA VAL A 37 10.19 12.15 -3.64
C VAL A 37 11.18 13.03 -4.37
N ARG A 38 10.80 14.27 -4.66
CA ARG A 38 11.65 15.22 -5.35
C ARG A 38 12.55 15.97 -4.36
N ALA A 39 13.67 16.48 -4.84
CA ALA A 39 14.60 17.31 -4.06
C ALA A 39 13.94 18.56 -3.43
N ASP A 40 12.84 19.06 -4.00
CA ASP A 40 12.05 20.18 -3.46
C ASP A 40 11.05 19.76 -2.37
N GLY A 41 10.97 18.46 -2.04
CA GLY A 41 10.05 17.90 -1.06
C GLY A 41 8.67 17.51 -1.63
N LEU A 42 8.41 17.74 -2.92
CA LEU A 42 7.17 17.29 -3.55
C LEU A 42 7.18 15.77 -3.67
N VAL A 43 6.07 15.15 -3.24
CA VAL A 43 5.87 13.70 -3.33
C VAL A 43 4.84 13.40 -4.40
N PHE A 44 5.19 12.52 -5.33
CA PHE A 44 4.30 12.05 -6.37
C PHE A 44 4.03 10.57 -6.18
N SER A 45 2.79 10.21 -5.87
CA SER A 45 2.38 8.81 -5.76
C SER A 45 1.80 8.30 -7.08
N LYS A 46 2.15 7.06 -7.45
CA LYS A 46 1.57 6.35 -8.60
C LYS A 46 0.06 6.15 -8.44
N ARG A 47 -0.41 5.90 -7.23
CA ARG A 47 -1.83 5.71 -6.90
C ARG A 47 -2.65 7.00 -6.99
N GLN A 48 -2.10 8.13 -6.54
CA GLN A 48 -2.79 9.42 -6.63
C GLN A 48 -2.72 10.05 -8.03
N GLY A 49 -1.69 9.71 -8.82
CA GLY A 49 -1.49 10.24 -10.16
C GLY A 49 -2.63 9.96 -11.13
N GLY A 50 -3.41 8.90 -10.92
CA GLY A 50 -4.54 8.51 -11.77
C GLY A 50 -5.75 9.45 -11.70
N TYR A 51 -5.97 10.16 -10.58
CA TYR A 51 -7.20 10.95 -10.38
C TYR A 51 -6.99 12.47 -10.41
N LEU A 52 -5.81 12.97 -10.03
CA LEU A 52 -5.57 14.43 -9.91
C LEU A 52 -4.62 15.01 -10.97
N PHE A 53 -3.81 14.18 -11.64
CA PHE A 53 -2.72 14.67 -12.50
C PHE A 53 -2.66 14.01 -13.89
N GLY A 54 -3.82 13.54 -14.39
CA GLY A 54 -4.10 13.22 -15.80
C GLY A 54 -3.13 12.27 -16.50
N ASN A 55 -3.52 11.01 -16.71
CA ASN A 55 -2.91 10.04 -17.66
C ASN A 55 -1.37 9.93 -17.69
N GLY A 56 -0.68 10.47 -16.68
CA GLY A 56 0.77 10.46 -16.58
C GLY A 56 1.20 9.13 -15.99
N ASN A 57 1.56 8.19 -16.85
CA ASN A 57 2.24 6.97 -16.45
C ASN A 57 3.41 7.33 -15.52
N PHE A 58 3.28 7.02 -14.22
CA PHE A 58 4.30 7.32 -13.20
C PHE A 58 5.68 6.82 -13.62
N SER A 59 5.72 5.66 -14.28
CA SER A 59 6.94 5.06 -14.82
C SER A 59 7.57 5.88 -15.93
N GLY A 60 6.78 6.59 -16.74
CA GLY A 60 7.25 7.47 -17.83
C GLY A 60 7.64 8.87 -17.38
N ARG A 61 7.47 9.21 -16.10
CA ARG A 61 7.84 10.53 -15.57
C ARG A 61 9.35 10.71 -15.59
N LYS A 62 9.80 11.86 -16.08
CA LYS A 62 11.21 12.24 -16.06
C LYS A 62 11.67 12.46 -14.62
N THR A 63 12.78 11.84 -14.26
CA THR A 63 13.45 12.08 -12.99
C THR A 63 14.26 13.36 -13.08
N LEU A 64 14.43 14.03 -11.94
CA LEU A 64 15.33 15.16 -11.74
C LEU A 64 16.51 14.75 -10.85
N PRO A 65 17.61 15.52 -10.87
CA PRO A 65 18.71 15.30 -9.94
C PRO A 65 18.23 15.39 -8.48
N GLY A 66 18.61 14.42 -7.66
CA GLY A 66 18.21 14.36 -6.25
C GLY A 66 16.83 13.75 -5.99
N ASP A 67 16.12 13.31 -7.03
CA ASP A 67 14.88 12.56 -6.85
C ASP A 67 15.14 11.17 -6.27
N THR A 68 14.25 10.72 -5.38
CA THR A 68 14.28 9.39 -4.76
C THR A 68 13.03 8.62 -5.16
N VAL A 69 13.21 7.44 -5.74
CA VAL A 69 12.12 6.50 -6.04
C VAL A 69 12.00 5.51 -4.90
N VAL A 70 10.82 5.41 -4.29
CA VAL A 70 10.58 4.48 -3.19
C VAL A 70 9.53 3.46 -3.63
N VAL A 71 9.86 2.19 -3.41
CA VAL A 71 8.99 1.04 -3.65
C VAL A 71 8.68 0.42 -2.28
N PRO A 72 7.49 0.65 -1.73
CA PRO A 72 7.12 0.09 -0.44
C PRO A 72 6.92 -1.43 -0.52
N GLU A 73 6.92 -2.09 0.62
CA GLU A 73 6.52 -3.49 0.73
C GLU A 73 4.99 -3.62 0.68
N LYS A 74 4.51 -4.70 0.07
CA LYS A 74 3.09 -5.01 -0.03
C LYS A 74 2.59 -5.48 1.33
N LEU A 75 1.91 -4.60 2.04
CA LEU A 75 1.23 -4.95 3.29
C LEU A 75 -0.04 -5.75 2.94
N GLU A 76 -0.02 -7.06 3.14
CA GLU A 76 -1.25 -7.85 3.11
C GLU A 76 -2.17 -7.40 4.25
N LYS A 77 -3.20 -6.60 3.92
CA LYS A 77 -4.27 -6.25 4.85
C LYS A 77 -5.20 -7.45 5.06
N TYR A 78 -4.69 -8.51 5.68
CA TYR A 78 -5.51 -9.63 6.15
C TYR A 78 -6.08 -9.27 7.53
N ASN A 79 -7.30 -8.71 7.58
CA ASN A 79 -8.05 -8.63 8.84
C ASN A 79 -9.58 -8.72 8.70
N LEU A 80 -10.15 -8.91 7.50
CA LEU A 80 -11.61 -9.07 7.39
C LEU A 80 -12.11 -10.33 8.13
N THR A 81 -11.37 -11.44 8.07
CA THR A 81 -11.77 -12.70 8.72
C THR A 81 -11.58 -12.72 10.24
N LYS A 82 -10.69 -11.87 10.79
CA LYS A 82 -10.55 -11.70 12.24
C LYS A 82 -11.73 -10.92 12.80
N ASP A 83 -12.13 -9.84 12.12
CA ASP A 83 -13.26 -9.01 12.55
C ASP A 83 -14.57 -9.81 12.60
N PHE A 84 -14.86 -10.66 11.60
CA PHE A 84 -16.07 -11.49 11.64
C PHE A 84 -16.08 -12.55 12.76
N LYS A 85 -14.93 -13.04 13.21
CA LYS A 85 -14.84 -14.08 14.26
C LYS A 85 -15.17 -13.52 15.65
N ASP A 86 -14.87 -12.24 15.90
CA ASP A 86 -15.22 -11.59 17.17
C ASP A 86 -16.73 -11.36 17.29
N TRP A 87 -17.40 -11.01 16.18
CA TRP A 87 -18.86 -10.87 16.15
C TRP A 87 -19.57 -12.19 16.49
N THR A 88 -19.13 -13.33 15.93
CA THR A 88 -19.78 -14.63 16.22
C THR A 88 -19.58 -15.07 17.69
N GLN A 89 -18.45 -14.71 18.31
CA GLN A 89 -18.21 -14.98 19.73
C GLN A 89 -19.10 -14.12 20.65
N ILE A 90 -19.32 -12.85 20.30
CA ILE A 90 -20.25 -11.96 21.00
C ILE A 90 -21.69 -12.50 20.87
N PHE A 91 -22.10 -12.93 19.67
CA PHE A 91 -23.43 -13.53 19.48
C PHE A 91 -23.62 -14.83 20.28
N TYR A 92 -22.60 -15.67 20.39
CA TYR A 92 -22.67 -16.89 21.20
C TYR A 92 -22.84 -16.58 22.71
N GLN A 93 -22.13 -15.57 23.21
CA GLN A 93 -22.28 -15.11 24.60
C GLN A 93 -23.63 -14.41 24.83
N PHE A 94 -24.14 -13.67 23.84
CA PHE A 94 -25.47 -13.05 23.90
C PHE A 94 -26.60 -14.09 23.86
N ALA A 95 -26.45 -15.17 23.07
CA ALA A 95 -27.41 -16.27 23.00
C ALA A 95 -27.56 -17.01 24.34
N ILE A 96 -26.46 -17.19 25.07
CA ILE A 96 -26.49 -17.78 26.42
C ILE A 96 -27.16 -16.80 27.41
N GLY A 97 -26.92 -15.49 27.28
CA GLY A 97 -27.55 -14.46 28.10
C GLY A 97 -29.09 -14.38 27.96
N ILE A 98 -29.63 -14.64 26.77
CA ILE A 98 -31.08 -14.71 26.56
C ILE A 98 -31.65 -16.04 27.09
N ALA A 99 -30.90 -17.14 26.97
CA ALA A 99 -31.31 -18.43 27.52
C ALA A 99 -31.37 -18.43 29.06
N SER A 100 -30.46 -17.71 29.73
CA SER A 100 -30.48 -17.53 31.19
C SER A 100 -31.60 -16.59 31.67
N LEU A 101 -32.02 -15.62 30.86
CA LEU A 101 -33.23 -14.82 31.16
C LEU A 101 -34.52 -15.66 31.09
N LYS A 102 -34.57 -16.71 30.25
CA LYS A 102 -35.72 -17.61 30.16
C LYS A 102 -35.79 -18.63 31.30
N THR A 103 -34.68 -18.98 31.94
CA THR A 103 -34.64 -19.98 33.03
C THR A 103 -34.82 -19.40 34.44
N ILE A 104 -34.79 -18.07 34.61
CA ILE A 104 -34.93 -17.41 35.92
C ILE A 104 -36.38 -16.99 36.26
N GLY A 105 -37.36 -17.26 35.40
CA GLY A 105 -38.78 -17.21 35.80
C GLY A 105 -39.43 -15.83 35.71
N VAL A 106 -39.70 -15.38 34.48
CA VAL A 106 -40.78 -14.42 34.18
C VAL A 106 -41.57 -14.96 32.98
N PHE A 107 -42.29 -16.07 33.19
CA PHE A 107 -43.55 -16.45 32.54
C PHE A 107 -44.30 -17.39 33.48
#